data_AF-A0A7S0LZC9-F1
#
_entry.id   AF-A0A7S0LZC9-F1
#
_cell.length_a   1.000
_cell.length_b   1.000
_cell.length_c   1.000
_cell.angle_alpha   90.00
_cell.angle_beta   90.00
_cell.angle_gamma   90.00
#
_symmetry.space_group_name_H-M   'P 1'
#
loop_
_entity.id
_entity.type
_entity.pdbx_description
1 polymer ?
#
loop_
_entity_poly.entity_id
_entity_poly.type
_entity_poly.pdbx_seq_one_letter_code
_entity_poly.pdbx_strand_id
1 'polypeptide(L)'
;TSSKSIEREAGENTIKTRSWSVGSSKILFPRSDKLEPDLELVQVQILFRHGARAPFHDSPDAPDMWKTHLKADLRNAPSIELRDVEKRTPIQRSVLHDSSNNDGKRLGGGLPVGALTQAGLHQAVELGG
;
A
#
# COMPACT_ATOMS: atom_id res chain seq x y z
N THR A 1 25.20 34.20 30.39
CA THR A 1 25.42 35.00 29.17
C THR A 1 26.51 34.36 28.35
N SER A 2 26.18 33.77 27.20
CA SER A 2 27.06 33.72 26.02
C SER A 2 26.30 33.00 24.90
N SER A 3 25.69 33.80 24.03
CA SER A 3 25.17 33.38 22.74
C SER A 3 26.34 32.90 21.87
N LYS A 4 26.17 31.77 21.18
CA LYS A 4 27.00 31.42 20.02
C LYS A 4 26.08 31.09 18.85
N SER A 5 26.02 32.05 17.95
CA SER A 5 25.47 31.96 16.60
C SER A 5 26.23 30.87 15.85
N ILE A 6 25.51 29.94 15.21
CA ILE A 6 26.09 29.01 14.25
C ILE A 6 25.50 29.36 12.89
N GLU A 7 26.41 29.81 12.03
CA GLU A 7 26.19 30.18 10.64
C GLU A 7 25.69 28.99 9.83
N ARG A 8 24.76 29.26 8.91
CA ARG A 8 24.29 28.27 7.94
C ARG A 8 25.28 28.24 6.79
N GLU A 9 26.12 27.22 6.73
CA GLU A 9 26.83 26.87 5.49
C GLU A 9 25.96 25.95 4.64
N ALA A 10 25.65 26.44 3.45
CA ALA A 10 25.16 25.66 2.34
C ALA A 10 26.35 24.96 1.69
N GLY A 11 26.36 23.63 1.60
CA GLY A 11 27.39 22.92 0.87
C GLY A 11 27.39 21.42 1.09
N GLU A 12 27.32 20.68 -0.02
CA GLU A 12 27.70 19.27 -0.21
C GLU A 12 26.71 18.16 0.17
N ASN A 13 25.91 17.85 -0.87
CA ASN A 13 25.26 16.58 -1.14
C ASN A 13 26.13 15.35 -0.81
N THR A 14 25.87 14.70 0.32
CA THR A 14 26.30 13.32 0.52
C THR A 14 25.10 12.40 0.26
N ILE A 15 24.93 12.02 -1.01
CA ILE A 15 23.92 11.04 -1.44
C ILE A 15 24.35 9.67 -0.91
N LYS A 16 23.67 9.17 0.13
CA LYS A 16 23.86 7.80 0.62
C LYS A 16 23.20 6.82 -0.37
N THR A 17 24.00 6.18 -1.21
CA THR A 17 23.58 5.03 -2.01
C THR A 17 23.41 3.82 -1.08
N ARG A 18 22.20 3.25 -1.03
CA ARG A 18 22.03 1.89 -0.48
C ARG A 18 22.13 0.90 -1.63
N SER A 19 23.27 0.23 -1.73
CA SER A 19 23.41 -0.93 -2.61
C SER A 19 22.76 -2.14 -1.96
N TRP A 20 21.77 -2.73 -2.63
CA TRP A 20 21.31 -4.08 -2.30
C TRP A 20 21.87 -5.02 -3.36
N SER A 21 22.65 -6.01 -2.94
CA SER A 21 23.15 -7.06 -3.82
C SER A 21 22.21 -8.26 -3.76
N VAL A 22 21.42 -8.47 -4.83
CA VAL A 22 20.79 -9.75 -5.11
C VAL A 22 21.30 -10.16 -6.49
N GLY A 23 22.22 -11.14 -6.53
CA GLY A 23 22.72 -11.77 -7.76
C GLY A 23 23.25 -10.82 -8.85
N SER A 24 24.58 -10.58 -8.85
CA SER A 24 25.45 -10.09 -9.96
C SER A 24 24.99 -9.00 -10.95
N SER A 25 23.83 -8.38 -10.79
CA SER A 25 23.33 -7.30 -11.67
C SER A 25 22.98 -6.10 -10.82
N LYS A 26 23.83 -5.05 -10.89
CA LYS A 26 23.54 -3.75 -10.28
C LYS A 26 22.54 -3.04 -11.19
N ILE A 27 21.25 -3.18 -10.91
CA ILE A 27 20.21 -2.35 -11.54
C ILE A 27 20.28 -0.97 -10.88
N LEU A 28 20.94 -0.03 -11.55
CA LEU A 28 21.01 1.37 -11.14
C LEU A 28 19.76 2.06 -11.71
N PHE A 29 18.76 2.36 -10.88
CA PHE A 29 17.67 3.23 -11.29
C PHE A 29 18.10 4.69 -11.05
N PRO A 30 18.29 5.52 -12.09
CA PRO A 30 18.47 6.95 -11.90
C PRO A 30 17.18 7.53 -11.34
N ARG A 31 17.22 8.07 -10.13
CA ARG A 31 16.14 8.90 -9.60
C ARG A 31 16.21 10.28 -10.25
N SER A 32 15.50 10.44 -11.36
CA SER A 32 14.87 11.73 -11.66
C SER A 32 13.38 11.54 -11.40
N ASP A 33 12.86 12.22 -10.38
CA ASP A 33 11.40 12.27 -10.11
C ASP A 33 10.68 13.17 -11.14
N LYS A 34 11.41 13.71 -12.12
CA LYS A 34 10.90 14.58 -13.16
C LYS A 34 11.06 13.90 -14.52
N LEU A 35 9.98 13.91 -15.29
CA LEU A 35 10.05 13.65 -16.72
C LEU A 35 10.94 14.73 -17.34
N GLU A 36 11.89 14.30 -18.18
CA GLU A 36 12.63 15.23 -19.02
C GLU A 36 11.64 15.99 -19.91
N PRO A 37 11.80 17.30 -20.09
CA PRO A 37 10.81 18.16 -20.75
C PRO A 37 10.49 17.75 -22.20
N ASP A 38 11.38 16.99 -22.84
CA ASP A 38 11.24 16.52 -24.22
C ASP A 38 10.73 15.07 -24.34
N LEU A 39 10.29 14.45 -23.23
CA LEU A 39 9.74 13.10 -23.22
C LEU A 39 8.23 13.11 -22.95
N GLU A 40 7.49 12.37 -23.77
CA GLU A 40 6.06 12.17 -23.61
C GLU A 40 5.77 10.85 -22.87
N LEU A 41 4.85 10.89 -21.91
CA LEU A 41 4.37 9.70 -21.22
C LEU A 41 3.40 8.91 -22.11
N VAL A 42 3.88 7.84 -22.73
CA VAL A 42 3.06 7.02 -23.65
C VAL A 42 2.27 5.93 -22.90
N GLN A 43 2.89 5.27 -21.91
CA GLN A 43 2.25 4.15 -21.19
C GLN A 43 2.82 3.97 -19.78
N VAL A 44 1.93 3.65 -18.83
CA VAL A 44 2.28 3.23 -17.47
C VAL A 44 1.60 1.89 -17.17
N GLN A 45 2.34 0.95 -16.61
CA GLN A 45 1.80 -0.30 -16.06
C GLN A 45 2.17 -0.37 -14.58
N ILE A 46 1.16 -0.52 -13.71
CA ILE A 46 1.34 -0.61 -12.26
C ILE A 46 0.86 -1.98 -11.79
N LEU A 47 1.76 -2.73 -11.18
CA LEU A 47 1.44 -3.94 -10.43
C LEU A 47 1.70 -3.66 -8.96
N PHE A 48 0.68 -3.82 -8.12
CA PHE A 48 0.81 -3.62 -6.68
C PHE A 48 0.16 -4.76 -5.90
N ARG A 49 0.68 -5.00 -4.70
CA ARG A 49 0.07 -5.94 -3.75
C ARG A 49 -1.04 -5.22 -2.98
N HIS A 50 -2.02 -5.97 -2.51
CA HIS A 50 -2.98 -5.48 -1.53
C HIS A 50 -2.31 -4.81 -0.31
N GLY A 51 -3.02 -3.87 0.32
CA GLY A 51 -2.59 -3.27 1.59
C GLY A 51 -2.66 -4.24 2.78
N ALA A 52 -2.40 -3.73 3.98
CA ALA A 52 -2.42 -4.49 5.23
C ALA A 52 -3.75 -5.23 5.49
N ARG A 53 -3.64 -6.52 5.81
CA ARG A 53 -4.77 -7.44 6.08
C ARG A 53 -4.63 -8.09 7.45
N ALA A 54 -5.75 -8.56 7.99
CA ALA A 54 -5.77 -9.45 9.13
C ALA A 54 -5.02 -10.77 8.79
N PRO A 55 -4.33 -11.39 9.76
CA PRO A 55 -3.60 -12.63 9.54
C PRO A 55 -4.55 -13.81 9.34
N PHE A 56 -3.97 -14.97 9.02
CA PHE A 56 -4.71 -16.23 8.90
C PHE A 56 -4.88 -16.97 10.22
N HIS A 57 -4.09 -16.62 11.23
CA HIS A 57 -4.11 -17.20 12.58
C HIS A 57 -3.82 -16.12 13.62
N ASP A 58 -4.29 -16.33 14.83
CA ASP A 58 -4.04 -15.43 15.96
C ASP A 58 -2.59 -15.53 16.46
N SER A 59 -2.10 -14.43 17.01
CA SER A 59 -0.86 -14.43 17.78
C SER A 59 -1.12 -15.09 19.15
N PRO A 60 -0.27 -16.02 19.61
CA PRO A 60 -0.43 -16.63 20.94
C PRO A 60 -0.34 -15.59 22.07
N ASP A 61 0.43 -14.51 21.88
CA ASP A 61 0.63 -13.46 22.89
C ASP A 61 -0.55 -12.47 22.97
N ALA A 62 -1.38 -12.42 21.92
CA ALA A 62 -2.47 -11.45 21.82
C ALA A 62 -3.63 -11.99 20.95
N PRO A 63 -4.33 -13.06 21.40
CA PRO A 63 -5.34 -13.74 20.59
C PRO A 63 -6.56 -12.87 20.26
N ASP A 64 -6.82 -11.85 21.07
CA ASP A 64 -8.00 -11.01 20.92
C ASP A 64 -7.74 -9.67 20.23
N MET A 65 -6.53 -9.43 19.72
CA MET A 65 -6.14 -8.11 19.21
C MET A 65 -6.88 -7.70 17.93
N TRP A 66 -7.31 -8.68 17.13
CA TRP A 66 -7.94 -8.43 15.83
C TRP A 66 -9.43 -8.13 15.97
N LYS A 67 -9.74 -6.91 16.41
CA LYS A 67 -11.11 -6.42 16.62
C LYS A 67 -11.83 -6.09 15.31
N THR A 68 -13.15 -6.23 15.30
CA THR A 68 -14.01 -5.98 14.13
C THR A 68 -13.94 -4.55 13.59
N HIS A 69 -13.70 -3.54 14.43
CA HIS A 69 -13.57 -2.13 14.02
C HIS A 69 -12.31 -1.84 13.20
N LEU A 70 -11.34 -2.76 13.17
CA LEU A 70 -10.15 -2.64 12.33
C LEU A 70 -10.45 -2.93 10.85
N LYS A 71 -11.61 -3.52 10.54
CA LYS A 71 -12.03 -3.81 9.16
C LYS A 71 -12.11 -2.51 8.35
N ALA A 72 -11.64 -2.54 7.12
CA ALA A 72 -11.72 -1.41 6.20
C ALA A 72 -13.17 -0.95 5.99
N ASP A 73 -13.43 0.35 6.13
CA ASP A 73 -14.70 0.96 5.75
C ASP A 73 -14.65 1.42 4.29
N LEU A 74 -15.16 0.56 3.41
CA LEU A 74 -15.21 0.82 1.97
C LEU A 74 -16.22 1.90 1.56
N ARG A 75 -17.07 2.39 2.48
CA ARG A 75 -18.01 3.49 2.17
C ARG A 75 -17.28 4.81 1.92
N ASN A 76 -16.11 4.99 2.55
CA ASN A 76 -15.26 6.16 2.42
C ASN A 76 -14.14 5.97 1.39
N ALA A 77 -14.06 4.79 0.76
CA ALA A 77 -13.10 4.55 -0.30
C ALA A 77 -13.49 5.35 -1.57
N PRO A 78 -12.51 5.79 -2.37
CA PRO A 78 -12.78 6.36 -3.69
C PRO A 78 -13.72 5.44 -4.48
N SER A 79 -14.67 6.03 -5.21
CA SER A 79 -15.60 5.24 -6.02
C SER A 79 -14.85 4.61 -7.19
N ILE A 80 -14.39 3.37 -7.01
CA ILE A 80 -13.82 2.57 -8.10
C ILE A 80 -14.97 1.88 -8.82
N GLU A 81 -15.15 2.19 -10.10
CA GLU A 81 -16.01 1.42 -11.00
C GLU A 81 -15.22 0.21 -11.49
N LEU A 82 -15.51 -0.97 -10.95
CA LEU A 82 -14.95 -2.21 -11.49
C LEU A 82 -15.73 -2.60 -12.73
N ARG A 83 -15.02 -3.00 -13.79
CA ARG A 83 -15.62 -3.48 -15.03
C ARG A 83 -15.16 -4.89 -15.33
N ASP A 84 -16.07 -5.68 -15.86
CA ASP A 84 -15.77 -7.00 -16.41
C ASP A 84 -14.86 -6.80 -17.64
N VAL A 85 -13.73 -7.51 -17.69
CA VAL A 85 -12.73 -7.32 -18.74
C VAL A 85 -13.26 -7.73 -20.11
N GLU A 86 -14.10 -8.76 -20.17
CA GLU A 86 -14.63 -9.31 -21.42
C GLU A 86 -15.87 -8.53 -21.87
N LYS A 87 -16.80 -8.28 -20.94
CA LYS A 87 -18.10 -7.69 -21.22
C LYS A 87 -18.09 -6.16 -21.18
N ARG A 88 -17.04 -5.56 -20.60
CA ARG A 88 -16.90 -4.11 -20.36
C ARG A 88 -18.05 -3.50 -19.55
N THR A 89 -18.85 -4.34 -18.90
CA THR A 89 -19.98 -3.95 -18.06
C THR A 89 -19.52 -3.67 -16.63
N PRO A 90 -20.14 -2.71 -15.92
CA PRO A 90 -19.87 -2.51 -14.51
C PRO A 90 -20.16 -3.78 -13.71
N ILE A 91 -19.20 -4.19 -12.87
CA ILE A 91 -19.38 -5.28 -11.91
C ILE A 91 -20.14 -4.71 -10.73
N GLN A 92 -21.30 -5.30 -10.43
CA GLN A 92 -22.03 -4.94 -9.23
C GLN A 92 -21.21 -5.31 -7.99
N ARG A 93 -21.15 -4.39 -7.00
CA ARG A 93 -20.41 -4.61 -5.76
C ARG A 93 -20.86 -5.87 -4.99
N SER A 94 -22.12 -6.28 -5.17
CA SER A 94 -22.66 -7.53 -4.61
C SER A 94 -21.97 -8.78 -5.15
N VAL A 95 -21.39 -8.74 -6.35
CA VAL A 95 -20.67 -9.88 -6.96
C VAL A 95 -19.27 -10.00 -6.37
N LEU A 96 -18.71 -8.91 -5.83
CA LEU A 96 -17.39 -8.87 -5.20
C LEU A 96 -17.40 -9.42 -3.78
N HIS A 97 -18.40 -10.24 -3.42
CA HIS A 97 -18.41 -10.90 -2.13
C HIS A 97 -17.05 -11.60 -1.92
N ASP A 98 -16.47 -11.27 -0.76
CA ASP A 98 -15.12 -11.56 -0.30
C ASP A 98 -14.81 -13.05 -0.51
N SER A 99 -14.28 -13.40 -1.68
CA SER A 99 -14.02 -14.78 -2.13
C SER A 99 -12.80 -15.37 -1.41
N SER A 100 -12.51 -14.87 -0.21
CA SER A 100 -11.59 -15.54 0.69
C SER A 100 -12.26 -16.87 1.05
N ASN A 101 -11.60 -17.98 0.72
CA ASN A 101 -11.96 -19.37 1.10
C ASN A 101 -12.07 -19.62 2.62
N ASN A 102 -12.26 -18.57 3.42
CA ASN A 102 -12.37 -18.58 4.86
C ASN A 102 -13.77 -18.17 5.32
N ASP A 103 -14.80 -18.44 4.52
CA ASP A 103 -16.22 -18.16 4.80
C ASP A 103 -16.59 -18.54 6.24
N GLY A 104 -16.56 -17.55 7.13
CA GLY A 104 -16.91 -17.68 8.55
C GLY A 104 -15.75 -17.77 9.54
N LYS A 105 -14.50 -18.00 9.13
CA LYS A 105 -13.36 -18.03 10.07
C LYS A 105 -13.04 -16.63 10.57
N ARG A 106 -13.05 -16.50 11.90
CA ARG A 106 -12.75 -15.27 12.63
C ARG A 106 -11.58 -15.50 13.56
N LEU A 107 -10.79 -14.47 13.73
CA LEU A 107 -9.75 -14.36 14.74
C LEU A 107 -10.40 -14.16 16.13
N GLY A 108 -9.65 -14.34 17.21
CA GLY A 108 -10.17 -14.26 18.59
C GLY A 108 -10.88 -12.93 18.90
N GLY A 109 -10.40 -11.84 18.30
CA GLY A 109 -11.04 -10.52 18.38
C GLY A 109 -12.30 -10.33 17.51
N GLY A 110 -12.69 -11.34 16.73
CA GLY A 110 -13.90 -11.37 15.90
C GLY A 110 -13.73 -10.86 14.47
N LEU A 111 -12.56 -10.31 14.10
CA LEU A 111 -12.27 -9.88 12.73
C LEU A 111 -12.15 -11.11 11.80
N PRO A 112 -12.72 -11.07 10.58
CA PRO A 112 -12.55 -12.16 9.62
C PRO A 112 -11.09 -12.30 9.20
N VAL A 113 -10.65 -13.55 9.06
CA VAL A 113 -9.31 -13.89 8.58
C VAL A 113 -9.06 -13.31 7.18
N GLY A 114 -7.89 -12.71 6.96
CA GLY A 114 -7.51 -12.17 5.65
C GLY A 114 -8.25 -10.89 5.24
N ALA A 115 -9.14 -10.35 6.10
CA ALA A 115 -9.88 -9.14 5.82
C ALA A 115 -8.94 -7.93 5.65
N LEU A 116 -9.24 -7.08 4.67
CA LEU A 116 -8.56 -5.79 4.53
C LEU A 116 -8.85 -4.92 5.75
N THR A 117 -7.79 -4.33 6.31
CA THR A 117 -7.88 -3.42 7.45
C THR A 117 -7.99 -1.97 7.01
N GLN A 118 -8.44 -1.09 7.90
CA GLN A 118 -8.48 0.35 7.64
C GLN A 118 -7.09 0.92 7.26
N ALA A 119 -6.03 0.43 7.92
CA ALA A 119 -4.66 0.77 7.55
C ALA A 119 -4.31 0.31 6.13
N GLY A 120 -4.74 -0.90 5.74
CA GLY A 120 -4.53 -1.40 4.39
C GLY A 120 -5.31 -0.64 3.32
N LEU A 121 -6.51 -0.15 3.64
CA LEU A 121 -7.27 0.74 2.76
C LEU A 121 -6.53 2.07 2.57
N HIS A 122 -6.03 2.68 3.66
CA HIS A 122 -5.27 3.92 3.59
C HIS A 122 -4.05 3.80 2.68
N GLN A 123 -3.27 2.72 2.82
CA GLN A 123 -2.12 2.43 1.95
C GLN A 123 -2.49 2.38 0.46
N ALA A 124 -3.64 1.77 0.13
CA ALA A 124 -4.09 1.68 -1.25
C ALA A 124 -4.57 3.02 -1.80
N VAL A 125 -5.20 3.86 -0.96
CA VAL A 125 -5.63 5.21 -1.33
C VAL A 125 -4.42 6.12 -1.54
N GLU A 126 -3.44 6.09 -0.65
CA GLU A 126 -2.19 6.85 -0.77
C GLU A 126 -1.35 6.44 -1.98
N LEU A 127 -1.46 5.20 -2.46
CA LEU A 127 -0.78 4.77 -3.68
C LEU A 127 -1.40 5.40 -4.95
N GLY A 128 -2.71 5.70 -4.92
CA GLY A 128 -3.44 6.21 -6.07
C GLY A 128 -3.60 7.74 -6.11
N GLY A 129 -3.31 8.43 -5.01
CA GLY A 129 -3.39 9.90 -4.89
C GLY A 129 -2.04 10.57 -5.04
#